data_AF-A0A7K4GUN0-F1
#
_entry.id   AF-A0A7K4GUN0-F1
#
_cell.length_a   1.000
_cell.length_b   1.000
_cell.length_c   1.000
_cell.angle_alpha   90.00
_cell.angle_beta   90.00
_cell.angle_gamma   90.00
#
_symmetry.space_group_name_H-M   'P 1'
#
loop_
_entity.id
_entity.type
_entity.pdbx_description
1 polymer ?
#
loop_
_entity_poly.entity_id
_entity_poly.type
_entity_poly.pdbx_seq_one_letter_code
_entity_poly.pdbx_strand_id
1 'polypeptide(L)'
;MTELIERDGVQYLRNLMRDSYQDKCKSFENFLKNEKKTTLENFTRNIFGDECFDETSIPKAEFIIQLLNDDITIEYWLYLRNKFMNLGYLTDRRNTEEYAFDIALGWLSEELIINEINIQAKKKIPEGFKFETGFMGIDSEREYQSLSIRATADFYVIYDQRQNDDLYRDFEIETGKNAIYRGKETKNYKDWLIKTVYIKIDLFVDYKGTWAKNHYFDLKRGKIGHFQNKALDWVLAFDVVNQNLYLVSREDALGIELTPNPAMGNVLTANVPLTETIQLENIFERIIGGY
;
A
#
# COMPACT_ATOMS: atom_id res chain seq x y z
N MET A 1 -33.54 -24.48 -9.11
CA MET A 1 -33.80 -24.17 -7.69
C MET A 1 -32.52 -23.64 -7.03
N THR A 2 -31.36 -24.25 -7.29
CA THR A 2 -30.03 -23.77 -6.87
C THR A 2 -29.67 -22.39 -7.45
N GLU A 3 -29.89 -22.15 -8.75
CA GLU A 3 -29.62 -20.84 -9.38
C GLU A 3 -30.46 -19.67 -8.83
N LEU A 4 -31.69 -19.95 -8.39
CA LEU A 4 -32.58 -18.92 -7.81
C LEU A 4 -32.12 -18.53 -6.40
N ILE A 5 -31.70 -19.53 -5.61
CA ILE A 5 -31.17 -19.33 -4.25
C ILE A 5 -29.80 -18.63 -4.31
N GLU A 6 -28.98 -18.93 -5.32
CA GLU A 6 -27.73 -18.20 -5.58
C GLU A 6 -27.98 -16.75 -6.00
N ARG A 7 -28.97 -16.50 -6.88
CA ARG A 7 -29.35 -15.13 -7.27
C ARG A 7 -29.85 -14.29 -6.10
N ASP A 8 -30.72 -14.84 -5.25
CA ASP A 8 -31.31 -14.10 -4.13
C ASP A 8 -30.28 -13.88 -3.01
N GLY A 9 -29.39 -14.84 -2.76
CA GLY A 9 -28.27 -14.69 -1.82
C GLY A 9 -27.24 -13.65 -2.27
N VAL A 10 -26.89 -13.65 -3.57
CA VAL A 10 -26.00 -12.64 -4.16
C VAL A 10 -26.64 -11.26 -4.12
N GLN A 11 -27.94 -11.13 -4.39
CA GLN A 11 -28.65 -9.85 -4.33
C GLN A 11 -28.74 -9.29 -2.90
N TYR A 12 -28.97 -10.15 -1.91
CA TYR A 12 -28.98 -9.75 -0.49
C TYR A 12 -27.61 -9.27 -0.01
N LEU A 13 -26.54 -10.01 -0.34
CA LEU A 13 -25.17 -9.61 -0.02
C LEU A 13 -24.79 -8.30 -0.72
N ARG A 14 -25.17 -8.13 -2.00
CA ARG A 14 -25.00 -6.87 -2.74
C ARG A 14 -25.67 -5.69 -2.04
N ASN A 15 -26.90 -5.86 -1.55
CA ASN A 15 -27.63 -4.77 -0.90
C ASN A 15 -27.01 -4.37 0.44
N LEU A 16 -26.49 -5.31 1.23
CA LEU A 16 -25.86 -5.02 2.53
C LEU A 16 -24.50 -4.34 2.38
N MET A 17 -23.82 -4.64 1.28
CA MET A 17 -22.51 -4.12 0.94
C MET A 17 -22.55 -2.69 0.39
N ARG A 18 -23.54 -2.38 -0.46
CA ARG A 18 -23.56 -1.19 -1.33
C ARG A 18 -23.22 0.13 -0.62
N ASP A 19 -23.85 0.45 0.50
CA ASP A 19 -23.77 1.82 1.03
C ASP A 19 -22.35 2.22 1.45
N SER A 20 -21.66 1.39 2.24
CA SER A 20 -20.30 1.73 2.69
C SER A 20 -19.26 1.69 1.56
N TYR A 21 -19.45 0.90 0.49
CA TYR A 21 -18.51 0.84 -0.63
C TYR A 21 -18.73 1.98 -1.60
N GLN A 22 -19.99 2.28 -1.90
CA GLN A 22 -20.34 3.41 -2.74
C GLN A 22 -19.81 4.71 -2.14
N ASP A 23 -19.85 4.87 -0.81
CA ASP A 23 -19.26 6.02 -0.13
C ASP A 23 -17.74 6.11 -0.33
N LYS A 24 -17.01 4.99 -0.19
CA LYS A 24 -15.55 4.94 -0.43
C LYS A 24 -15.21 5.26 -1.88
N CYS A 25 -15.86 4.58 -2.83
CA CYS A 25 -15.66 4.80 -4.26
C CYS A 25 -15.98 6.24 -4.65
N LYS A 26 -17.12 6.76 -4.22
CA LYS A 26 -17.53 8.16 -4.48
C LYS A 26 -16.55 9.16 -3.89
N SER A 27 -16.01 8.91 -2.70
CA SER A 27 -14.98 9.78 -2.11
C SER A 27 -13.72 9.81 -2.98
N PHE A 28 -13.26 8.65 -3.44
CA PHE A 28 -12.12 8.54 -4.34
C PHE A 28 -12.40 9.16 -5.74
N GLU A 29 -13.57 8.92 -6.32
CA GLU A 29 -13.98 9.54 -7.58
C GLU A 29 -14.03 11.07 -7.49
N ASN A 30 -14.58 11.60 -6.39
CA ASN A 30 -14.66 13.04 -6.17
C ASN A 30 -13.26 13.63 -6.11
N PHE A 31 -12.32 12.95 -5.43
CA PHE A 31 -10.91 13.34 -5.44
C PHE A 31 -10.34 13.37 -6.86
N LEU A 32 -10.52 12.29 -7.64
CA LEU A 32 -10.02 12.23 -9.03
C LEU A 32 -10.61 13.33 -9.92
N LYS A 33 -11.91 13.60 -9.78
CA LYS A 33 -12.61 14.63 -10.57
C LYS A 33 -12.15 16.03 -10.20
N ASN A 34 -12.04 16.33 -8.91
CA ASN A 34 -11.73 17.68 -8.43
C ASN A 34 -10.25 18.02 -8.56
N GLU A 35 -9.38 17.11 -8.09
CA GLU A 35 -7.94 17.38 -8.00
C GLU A 35 -7.18 16.97 -9.25
N LYS A 36 -7.58 15.85 -9.87
CA LYS A 36 -6.86 15.27 -11.01
C LYS A 36 -7.53 15.51 -12.35
N LYS A 37 -8.75 16.07 -12.35
CA LYS A 37 -9.55 16.33 -13.57
C LYS A 37 -9.66 15.10 -14.46
N THR A 38 -9.79 13.92 -13.85
CA THR A 38 -9.93 12.63 -14.53
C THR A 38 -11.10 11.84 -13.97
N THR A 39 -11.48 10.76 -14.65
CA THR A 39 -12.47 9.79 -14.17
C THR A 39 -11.77 8.58 -13.58
N LEU A 40 -12.48 7.82 -12.73
CA LEU A 40 -12.01 6.55 -12.20
C LEU A 40 -11.65 5.57 -13.31
N GLU A 41 -12.50 5.47 -14.33
CA GLU A 41 -12.24 4.62 -15.50
C GLU A 41 -10.95 5.01 -16.23
N ASN A 42 -10.78 6.29 -16.59
CA ASN A 42 -9.59 6.76 -17.30
C ASN A 42 -8.34 6.55 -16.45
N PHE A 43 -8.42 6.85 -15.15
CA PHE A 43 -7.30 6.63 -14.23
C PHE A 43 -6.92 5.15 -14.13
N THR A 44 -7.90 4.26 -13.99
CA THR A 44 -7.69 2.80 -13.91
C THR A 44 -7.07 2.27 -15.21
N ARG A 45 -7.59 2.68 -16.38
CA ARG A 45 -7.02 2.28 -17.68
C ARG A 45 -5.61 2.83 -17.90
N ASN A 46 -5.29 4.01 -17.39
CA ASN A 46 -3.93 4.56 -17.48
C ASN A 46 -2.92 3.76 -16.65
N ILE A 47 -3.34 3.20 -15.51
CA ILE A 47 -2.48 2.36 -14.67
C ILE A 47 -2.35 0.95 -15.26
N PHE A 48 -3.47 0.30 -15.57
CA PHE A 48 -3.51 -1.14 -15.85
C PHE A 48 -3.76 -1.50 -17.32
N GLY A 49 -3.70 -0.52 -18.23
CA GLY A 49 -4.29 -0.56 -19.58
C GLY A 49 -4.31 -1.92 -20.27
N ASP A 50 -3.13 -2.42 -20.62
CA ASP A 50 -2.97 -3.68 -21.37
C ASP A 50 -2.59 -4.87 -20.48
N GLU A 51 -2.64 -4.69 -19.15
CA GLU A 51 -2.24 -5.73 -18.22
C GLU A 51 -3.34 -6.78 -18.06
N CYS A 52 -2.93 -8.05 -18.09
CA CYS A 52 -3.76 -9.18 -17.69
C CYS A 52 -3.28 -9.75 -16.37
N PHE A 53 -4.19 -10.40 -15.68
CA PHE A 53 -3.88 -11.24 -14.54
C PHE A 53 -3.03 -12.45 -14.94
N ASP A 54 -2.01 -12.77 -14.14
CA ASP A 54 -1.11 -13.89 -14.42
C ASP A 54 -1.89 -15.19 -14.66
N GLU A 55 -1.45 -15.92 -15.69
CA GLU A 55 -2.01 -17.21 -16.12
C GLU A 55 -3.48 -17.12 -16.60
N THR A 56 -3.99 -15.92 -16.88
CA THR A 56 -5.35 -15.73 -17.39
C THR A 56 -5.39 -14.71 -18.54
N SER A 57 -6.53 -14.64 -19.23
CA SER A 57 -6.84 -13.59 -20.22
C SER A 57 -7.68 -12.45 -19.65
N ILE A 58 -7.84 -12.36 -18.33
CA ILE A 58 -8.69 -11.35 -17.69
C ILE A 58 -7.92 -10.02 -17.67
N PRO A 59 -8.43 -8.95 -18.30
CA PRO A 59 -7.79 -7.64 -18.27
C PRO A 59 -7.98 -6.99 -16.89
N LYS A 60 -6.89 -6.52 -16.26
CA LYS A 60 -6.91 -5.93 -14.92
C LYS A 60 -7.76 -4.66 -14.86
N ALA A 61 -7.58 -3.76 -15.83
CA ALA A 61 -8.31 -2.49 -15.87
C ALA A 61 -9.83 -2.73 -15.90
N GLU A 62 -10.28 -3.60 -16.81
CA GLU A 62 -11.69 -3.90 -17.00
C GLU A 62 -12.28 -4.60 -15.77
N PHE A 63 -11.53 -5.55 -15.19
CA PHE A 63 -11.90 -6.20 -13.95
C PHE A 63 -12.11 -5.21 -12.80
N ILE A 64 -11.17 -4.28 -12.58
CA ILE A 64 -11.25 -3.28 -11.50
C ILE A 64 -12.43 -2.34 -11.73
N ILE A 65 -12.61 -1.83 -12.95
CA ILE A 65 -13.73 -0.92 -13.28
C ILE A 65 -15.07 -1.60 -12.98
N GLN A 66 -15.26 -2.84 -13.44
CA GLN A 66 -16.50 -3.57 -13.20
C GLN A 66 -16.70 -3.89 -11.71
N LEU A 67 -15.63 -4.24 -10.99
CA LEU A 67 -15.67 -4.48 -9.55
C LEU A 67 -16.12 -3.24 -8.78
N LEU A 68 -15.55 -2.07 -9.10
CA LEU A 68 -15.87 -0.82 -8.41
C LEU A 68 -17.25 -0.25 -8.78
N ASN A 69 -17.76 -0.58 -9.97
CA ASN A 69 -19.10 -0.19 -10.42
C ASN A 69 -20.21 -1.19 -10.03
N ASP A 70 -19.89 -2.29 -9.34
CA ASP A 70 -20.83 -3.39 -9.02
C ASP A 70 -21.42 -4.06 -10.28
N ASP A 71 -20.68 -4.04 -11.39
CA ASP A 71 -21.05 -4.57 -12.72
C ASP A 71 -20.21 -5.80 -13.11
N ILE A 72 -19.55 -6.42 -12.14
CA ILE A 72 -18.65 -7.56 -12.33
C ILE A 72 -19.35 -8.80 -12.92
N THR A 73 -18.76 -9.35 -13.98
CA THR A 73 -19.26 -10.56 -14.65
C THR A 73 -19.10 -11.82 -13.82
N ILE A 74 -19.85 -12.88 -14.19
CA ILE A 74 -19.74 -14.21 -13.55
C ILE A 74 -18.33 -14.79 -13.72
N GLU A 75 -17.68 -14.59 -14.86
CA GLU A 75 -16.30 -15.04 -15.10
C GLU A 75 -15.35 -14.44 -14.07
N TYR A 76 -15.43 -13.12 -13.86
CA TYR A 76 -14.59 -12.40 -12.91
C TYR A 76 -14.91 -12.79 -11.45
N TRP A 77 -16.18 -13.09 -11.16
CA TRP A 77 -16.56 -13.66 -9.86
C TRP A 77 -15.91 -15.02 -9.59
N LEU A 78 -15.92 -15.92 -10.57
CA LEU A 78 -15.30 -17.23 -10.44
C LEU A 78 -13.79 -17.11 -10.26
N TYR A 79 -13.16 -16.21 -11.02
CA TYR A 79 -11.74 -15.88 -10.85
C TYR A 79 -11.42 -15.41 -9.43
N LEU A 80 -12.18 -14.42 -8.92
CA LEU A 80 -12.05 -13.90 -7.56
C LEU A 80 -12.18 -15.01 -6.53
N ARG A 81 -13.29 -15.75 -6.56
CA ARG A 81 -13.54 -16.82 -5.59
C ARG A 81 -12.42 -17.85 -5.60
N ASN A 82 -11.95 -18.28 -6.78
CA ASN A 82 -10.86 -19.24 -6.89
C ASN A 82 -9.56 -18.73 -6.25
N LYS A 83 -9.23 -17.45 -6.45
CA LYS A 83 -8.04 -16.85 -5.84
C LYS A 83 -8.19 -16.69 -4.32
N PHE A 84 -9.39 -16.36 -3.85
CA PHE A 84 -9.67 -16.15 -2.42
C PHE A 84 -10.02 -17.44 -1.65
N MET A 85 -10.27 -18.58 -2.30
CA MET A 85 -10.61 -19.85 -1.64
C MET A 85 -9.60 -20.26 -0.57
N ASN A 86 -8.31 -19.93 -0.76
CA ASN A 86 -7.25 -20.26 0.19
C ASN A 86 -6.95 -19.12 1.19
N LEU A 87 -7.61 -17.96 1.05
CA LEU A 87 -7.32 -16.73 1.79
C LEU A 87 -8.32 -16.45 2.91
N GLY A 88 -9.15 -17.44 3.28
CA GLY A 88 -10.24 -17.25 4.25
C GLY A 88 -9.81 -16.76 5.64
N TYR A 89 -8.53 -16.90 6.00
CA TYR A 89 -7.98 -16.34 7.24
C TYR A 89 -7.53 -14.88 7.11
N LEU A 90 -7.36 -14.38 5.88
CA LEU A 90 -6.87 -13.03 5.57
C LEU A 90 -7.99 -12.01 5.35
N THR A 91 -9.22 -12.45 5.08
CA THR A 91 -10.33 -11.52 4.84
C THR A 91 -10.78 -10.79 6.11
N ASP A 92 -10.25 -11.13 7.30
CA ASP A 92 -10.61 -10.51 8.58
C ASP A 92 -12.13 -10.46 8.79
N ARG A 93 -12.79 -11.61 8.51
CA ARG A 93 -14.25 -11.81 8.54
C ARG A 93 -15.06 -11.07 7.47
N ARG A 94 -14.41 -10.30 6.60
CA ARG A 94 -15.05 -9.70 5.42
C ARG A 94 -15.40 -10.79 4.42
N ASN A 95 -16.45 -10.55 3.66
CA ASN A 95 -16.73 -11.40 2.50
C ASN A 95 -15.68 -11.15 1.41
N THR A 96 -15.51 -12.12 0.50
CA THR A 96 -14.49 -12.07 -0.56
C THR A 96 -14.65 -10.83 -1.43
N GLU A 97 -15.88 -10.43 -1.67
CA GLU A 97 -16.28 -9.37 -2.57
C GLU A 97 -15.91 -7.97 -2.01
N GLU A 98 -16.30 -7.70 -0.76
CA GLU A 98 -15.87 -6.56 0.06
C GLU A 98 -14.36 -6.46 0.09
N TYR A 99 -13.71 -7.61 0.29
CA TYR A 99 -12.29 -7.63 0.45
C TYR A 99 -11.56 -7.28 -0.85
N ALA A 100 -12.02 -7.83 -1.97
CA ALA A 100 -11.52 -7.49 -3.30
C ALA A 100 -11.73 -6.00 -3.63
N PHE A 101 -12.89 -5.45 -3.26
CA PHE A 101 -13.20 -4.05 -3.47
C PHE A 101 -12.26 -3.12 -2.68
N ASP A 102 -12.08 -3.38 -1.38
CA ASP A 102 -11.17 -2.61 -0.52
C ASP A 102 -9.74 -2.63 -1.05
N ILE A 103 -9.31 -3.81 -1.51
CA ILE A 103 -8.01 -4.00 -2.13
C ILE A 103 -7.88 -3.17 -3.41
N ALA A 104 -8.87 -3.22 -4.31
CA ALA A 104 -8.82 -2.52 -5.58
C ALA A 104 -8.76 -0.99 -5.40
N LEU A 105 -9.56 -0.45 -4.47
CA LEU A 105 -9.46 0.96 -4.11
C LEU A 105 -8.11 1.30 -3.49
N GLY A 106 -7.62 0.44 -2.57
CA GLY A 106 -6.31 0.56 -1.94
C GLY A 106 -5.21 0.79 -2.98
N TRP A 107 -5.13 -0.09 -3.98
CA TRP A 107 -4.14 0.01 -5.05
C TRP A 107 -4.25 1.26 -5.90
N LEU A 108 -5.47 1.64 -6.29
CA LEU A 108 -5.66 2.87 -7.06
C LEU A 108 -5.21 4.10 -6.27
N SER A 109 -5.41 4.08 -4.94
CA SER A 109 -4.96 5.16 -4.07
C SER A 109 -3.44 5.14 -3.88
N GLU A 110 -2.82 3.97 -3.79
CA GLU A 110 -1.37 3.82 -3.75
C GLU A 110 -0.71 4.37 -5.02
N GLU A 111 -1.16 3.93 -6.20
CA GLU A 111 -0.64 4.39 -7.49
C GLU A 111 -0.81 5.89 -7.71
N LEU A 112 -1.95 6.43 -7.27
CA LEU A 112 -2.18 7.87 -7.27
C LEU A 112 -1.12 8.60 -6.44
N ILE A 113 -0.93 8.21 -5.18
CA ILE A 113 0.02 8.86 -4.28
C ILE A 113 1.46 8.69 -4.81
N ILE A 114 1.83 7.52 -5.27
CA ILE A 114 3.16 7.24 -5.83
C ILE A 114 3.43 8.08 -7.08
N ASN A 115 2.47 8.20 -7.99
CA ASN A 115 2.64 9.04 -9.18
C ASN A 115 2.85 10.51 -8.79
N GLU A 116 2.10 10.99 -7.79
CA GLU A 116 2.24 12.36 -7.32
C GLU A 116 3.58 12.58 -6.60
N ILE A 117 4.01 11.65 -5.75
CA ILE A 117 5.33 11.67 -5.12
C ILE A 117 6.43 11.66 -6.18
N ASN A 118 6.31 10.84 -7.23
CA ASN A 118 7.23 10.83 -8.37
C ASN A 118 7.34 12.20 -9.06
N ILE A 119 6.21 12.88 -9.27
CA ILE A 119 6.17 14.23 -9.85
C ILE A 119 6.89 15.22 -8.93
N GLN A 120 6.68 15.14 -7.62
CA GLN A 120 7.37 16.01 -6.65
C GLN A 120 8.86 15.68 -6.54
N ALA A 121 9.24 14.40 -6.59
CA ALA A 121 10.63 13.95 -6.53
C ALA A 121 11.45 14.60 -7.64
N LYS A 122 10.93 14.61 -8.88
CA LYS A 122 11.56 15.26 -10.03
C LYS A 122 11.84 16.76 -9.84
N LYS A 123 11.11 17.43 -8.93
CA LYS A 123 11.20 18.88 -8.68
C LYS A 123 12.01 19.22 -7.44
N LYS A 124 11.92 18.39 -6.41
CA LYS A 124 12.28 18.75 -5.03
C LYS A 124 13.28 17.81 -4.37
N ILE A 125 13.58 16.66 -4.98
CA ILE A 125 14.56 15.76 -4.38
C ILE A 125 15.94 16.43 -4.38
N PRO A 126 16.63 16.51 -3.22
CA PRO A 126 17.96 17.11 -3.16
C PRO A 126 18.97 16.36 -4.03
N GLU A 127 20.02 17.08 -4.44
CA GLU A 127 21.16 16.46 -5.12
C GLU A 127 21.78 15.37 -4.24
N GLY A 128 22.11 14.22 -4.85
CA GLY A 128 22.60 13.04 -4.13
C GLY A 128 21.50 12.09 -3.62
N PHE A 129 20.22 12.44 -3.76
CA PHE A 129 19.10 11.56 -3.41
C PHE A 129 18.31 11.08 -4.63
N LYS A 130 17.75 9.88 -4.57
CA LYS A 130 16.90 9.29 -5.63
C LYS A 130 15.64 8.69 -5.03
N PHE A 131 14.52 8.89 -5.70
CA PHE A 131 13.27 8.22 -5.38
C PHE A 131 13.12 6.97 -6.23
N GLU A 132 12.74 5.87 -5.59
CA GLU A 132 12.39 4.61 -6.25
C GLU A 132 11.16 3.99 -5.58
N THR A 133 10.43 3.21 -6.36
CA THR A 133 9.30 2.42 -5.88
C THR A 133 9.68 0.94 -5.95
N GLY A 134 9.14 0.13 -5.06
CA GLY A 134 9.17 -1.32 -5.22
C GLY A 134 8.53 -2.03 -4.05
N PHE A 135 8.96 -3.26 -3.81
CA PHE A 135 8.34 -4.11 -2.81
C PHE A 135 9.30 -4.39 -1.68
N MET A 136 8.92 -4.00 -0.46
CA MET A 136 9.73 -4.24 0.72
C MET A 136 9.40 -5.57 1.42
N GLY A 137 8.25 -6.20 1.12
CA GLY A 137 7.91 -7.51 1.66
C GLY A 137 7.72 -7.53 3.18
N ILE A 138 7.24 -6.41 3.72
CA ILE A 138 7.11 -6.17 5.16
C ILE A 138 5.97 -6.99 5.79
N ASP A 139 4.92 -7.35 5.05
CA ASP A 139 3.84 -8.19 5.59
C ASP A 139 3.81 -9.61 5.02
N SER A 140 3.18 -10.52 5.78
CA SER A 140 2.84 -11.91 5.44
C SER A 140 1.96 -12.06 4.18
N GLU A 141 1.73 -11.00 3.44
CA GLU A 141 0.90 -10.89 2.25
C GLU A 141 1.57 -11.45 0.99
N ARG A 142 2.36 -12.52 1.13
CA ARG A 142 2.86 -13.32 0.01
C ARG A 142 1.73 -13.88 -0.84
N GLU A 143 0.52 -13.98 -0.29
CA GLU A 143 -0.64 -14.50 -1.01
C GLU A 143 -1.35 -13.45 -1.89
N TYR A 144 -1.22 -12.14 -1.64
CA TYR A 144 -1.69 -11.11 -2.59
C TYR A 144 -0.85 -11.03 -3.85
N GLN A 145 0.40 -11.51 -3.78
CA GLN A 145 1.23 -11.70 -4.98
C GLN A 145 0.58 -12.68 -5.96
N SER A 146 -0.26 -13.62 -5.48
CA SER A 146 -0.96 -14.58 -6.36
C SER A 146 -2.09 -13.96 -7.18
N LEU A 147 -2.59 -12.79 -6.79
CA LEU A 147 -3.52 -12.01 -7.59
C LEU A 147 -2.77 -11.23 -8.68
N SER A 148 -1.44 -11.06 -8.58
CA SER A 148 -0.62 -10.35 -9.56
C SER A 148 -1.10 -8.94 -9.93
N ILE A 149 -1.98 -8.35 -9.11
CA ILE A 149 -2.48 -6.98 -9.27
C ILE A 149 -1.69 -5.99 -8.41
N ARG A 150 -0.63 -6.42 -7.70
CA ARG A 150 0.04 -5.52 -6.77
C ARG A 150 0.77 -4.41 -7.54
N ALA A 151 0.12 -3.25 -7.54
CA ALA A 151 0.73 -1.93 -7.59
C ALA A 151 1.87 -1.83 -6.56
N THR A 152 2.76 -0.90 -6.77
CA THR A 152 4.06 -0.86 -6.09
C THR A 152 3.88 -0.41 -4.62
N ALA A 153 3.54 -1.32 -3.71
CA ALA A 153 3.00 -0.95 -2.39
C ALA A 153 3.96 -0.19 -1.45
N ASP A 154 5.26 -0.19 -1.73
CA ASP A 154 6.25 0.51 -0.93
C ASP A 154 7.07 1.47 -1.81
N PHE A 155 7.62 2.52 -1.20
CA PHE A 155 8.61 3.36 -1.86
C PHE A 155 9.76 3.69 -0.93
N TYR A 156 10.89 4.03 -1.54
CA TYR A 156 12.12 4.30 -0.84
C TYR A 156 12.83 5.51 -1.41
N VAL A 157 13.47 6.23 -0.51
CA VAL A 157 14.40 7.32 -0.84
C VAL A 157 15.82 6.79 -0.63
N ILE A 158 16.58 6.76 -1.71
CA ILE A 158 17.99 6.38 -1.74
C ILE A 158 18.80 7.63 -1.45
N TYR A 159 19.52 7.66 -0.33
CA TYR A 159 20.35 8.80 0.07
C TYR A 159 21.84 8.61 -0.20
N ASP A 160 22.25 7.39 -0.55
CA ASP A 160 23.62 7.07 -0.91
C ASP A 160 23.67 6.56 -2.36
N GLN A 161 24.16 7.43 -3.24
CA GLN A 161 24.29 7.18 -4.67
C GLN A 161 25.71 6.78 -5.10
N ARG A 162 26.54 6.32 -4.15
CA ARG A 162 27.86 5.80 -4.50
C ARG A 162 27.76 4.66 -5.51
N GLN A 163 28.82 4.50 -6.31
CA GLN A 163 28.89 3.42 -7.29
C GLN A 163 28.91 2.06 -6.58
N ASN A 164 28.43 1.02 -7.27
CA ASN A 164 28.37 -0.33 -6.71
C ASN A 164 29.70 -0.80 -6.13
N ASP A 165 30.83 -0.46 -6.76
CA ASP A 165 32.17 -0.83 -6.28
C ASP A 165 32.50 -0.20 -4.91
N ASP A 166 32.09 1.05 -4.68
CA ASP A 166 32.27 1.70 -3.38
C ASP A 166 31.36 1.08 -2.33
N LEU A 167 30.10 0.77 -2.67
CA LEU A 167 29.15 0.10 -1.79
C LEU A 167 29.61 -1.32 -1.42
N TYR A 168 30.17 -2.07 -2.38
CA TYR A 168 30.75 -3.39 -2.12
C TYR A 168 31.94 -3.31 -1.17
N ARG A 169 32.83 -2.35 -1.39
CA ARG A 169 34.01 -2.14 -0.53
C ARG A 169 33.58 -1.82 0.90
N ASP A 170 32.60 -0.94 1.07
CA ASP A 170 32.14 -0.52 2.39
C ASP A 170 31.40 -1.65 3.12
N PHE A 171 30.57 -2.42 2.41
CA PHE A 171 29.98 -3.63 2.96
C PHE A 171 31.04 -4.64 3.43
N GLU A 172 32.10 -4.83 2.64
CA GLU A 172 33.21 -5.73 3.01
C GLU A 172 33.95 -5.22 4.25
N ILE A 173 34.22 -3.91 4.32
CA ILE A 173 34.86 -3.28 5.49
C ILE A 173 33.99 -3.44 6.74
N GLU A 174 32.68 -3.18 6.64
CA GLU A 174 31.77 -3.22 7.79
C GLU A 174 31.51 -4.66 8.26
N THR A 175 31.33 -5.60 7.33
CA THR A 175 30.81 -6.93 7.65
C THR A 175 31.84 -8.05 7.57
N GLY A 176 33.00 -7.81 6.95
CA GLY A 176 34.02 -8.83 6.65
C GLY A 176 33.57 -9.87 5.63
N LYS A 177 32.52 -9.59 4.83
CA LYS A 177 31.93 -10.52 3.87
C LYS A 177 31.98 -9.97 2.45
N ASN A 178 32.07 -10.86 1.48
CA ASN A 178 31.98 -10.50 0.07
C ASN A 178 30.55 -10.13 -0.33
N ALA A 179 30.37 -8.97 -0.95
CA ALA A 179 29.09 -8.55 -1.49
C ALA A 179 28.62 -9.44 -2.65
N ILE A 180 29.56 -9.94 -3.46
CA ILE A 180 29.32 -10.79 -4.63
C ILE A 180 29.76 -12.24 -4.37
N TYR A 181 28.89 -13.20 -4.71
CA TYR A 181 29.22 -14.63 -4.74
C TYR A 181 28.79 -15.23 -6.07
N ARG A 182 29.76 -15.82 -6.80
CA ARG A 182 29.53 -16.42 -8.14
C ARG A 182 28.85 -15.46 -9.13
N GLY A 183 29.27 -14.20 -9.14
CA GLY A 183 28.75 -13.18 -10.05
C GLY A 183 27.35 -12.65 -9.71
N LYS A 184 26.81 -12.99 -8.52
CA LYS A 184 25.53 -12.46 -8.03
C LYS A 184 25.73 -11.79 -6.68
N GLU A 185 24.97 -10.72 -6.45
CA GLU A 185 24.86 -10.11 -5.13
C GLU A 185 24.34 -11.11 -4.10
N THR A 186 25.00 -11.16 -2.95
CA THR A 186 24.59 -12.00 -1.84
C THR A 186 23.36 -11.41 -1.15
N LYS A 187 22.57 -12.28 -0.50
CA LYS A 187 21.45 -11.83 0.34
C LYS A 187 21.92 -10.85 1.42
N ASN A 188 23.05 -11.13 2.08
CA ASN A 188 23.58 -10.26 3.14
C ASN A 188 23.88 -8.85 2.65
N TYR A 189 24.40 -8.70 1.44
CA TYR A 189 24.65 -7.38 0.85
C TYR A 189 23.35 -6.65 0.52
N LYS A 190 22.36 -7.34 -0.05
CA LYS A 190 21.04 -6.75 -0.32
C LYS A 190 20.35 -6.29 0.97
N ASP A 191 20.40 -7.12 2.01
CA ASP A 191 19.85 -6.79 3.34
C ASP A 191 20.61 -5.58 3.95
N TRP A 192 21.92 -5.47 3.71
CA TRP A 192 22.72 -4.32 4.14
C TRP A 192 22.34 -3.05 3.40
N LEU A 193 22.25 -3.06 2.06
CA LEU A 193 21.80 -1.90 1.27
C LEU A 193 20.45 -1.36 1.76
N ILE A 194 19.47 -2.25 1.95
CA ILE A 194 18.13 -1.87 2.46
C ILE A 194 18.22 -1.20 3.83
N LYS A 195 19.22 -1.53 4.64
CA LYS A 195 19.42 -0.98 5.98
C LYS A 195 20.23 0.32 5.98
N THR A 196 21.17 0.49 5.05
CA THR A 196 22.19 1.56 5.11
C THR A 196 22.12 2.57 3.97
N VAL A 197 21.25 2.35 2.98
CA VAL A 197 21.16 3.22 1.80
C VAL A 197 19.72 3.72 1.58
N TYR A 198 18.72 2.99 2.07
CA TYR A 198 17.31 3.29 1.81
C TYR A 198 16.62 3.84 3.06
N ILE A 199 15.94 4.98 2.89
CA ILE A 199 14.87 5.43 3.78
C ILE A 199 13.58 4.78 3.29
N LYS A 200 12.95 3.99 4.15
CA LYS A 200 11.83 3.11 3.79
C LYS A 200 10.50 3.69 4.22
N ILE A 201 9.58 3.82 3.27
CA ILE A 201 8.25 4.38 3.52
C ILE A 201 7.17 3.41 3.08
N ASP A 202 6.26 3.12 4.00
CA ASP A 202 5.08 2.28 3.80
C ASP A 202 3.84 3.19 3.73
N LEU A 203 2.90 2.87 2.83
CA LEU A 203 1.75 3.71 2.53
C LEU A 203 0.47 3.07 3.08
N PHE A 204 -0.32 3.88 3.78
CA PHE A 204 -1.63 3.50 4.30
C PHE A 204 -2.70 4.47 3.82
N VAL A 205 -3.89 3.94 3.54
CA VAL A 205 -5.00 4.75 3.03
C VAL A 205 -6.25 4.54 3.89
N ASP A 206 -6.90 5.65 4.27
CA ASP A 206 -8.17 5.68 5.00
C ASP A 206 -9.23 6.42 4.18
N TYR A 207 -10.29 5.69 3.84
CA TYR A 207 -11.42 6.21 3.05
C TYR A 207 -12.56 6.75 3.91
N LYS A 208 -12.43 6.72 5.24
CA LYS A 208 -13.48 7.18 6.16
C LYS A 208 -13.05 8.38 7.01
N GLY A 209 -11.80 8.81 6.88
CA GLY A 209 -11.22 9.85 7.73
C GLY A 209 -11.26 9.52 9.22
N THR A 210 -11.21 8.22 9.53
CA THR A 210 -11.14 7.65 10.86
C THR A 210 -9.96 8.23 11.63
N TRP A 211 -8.78 8.28 11.02
CA TRP A 211 -7.57 8.76 11.71
C TRP A 211 -7.66 10.26 12.01
N ALA A 212 -8.10 11.07 11.05
CA ALA A 212 -8.29 12.51 11.27
C ALA A 212 -9.34 12.78 12.35
N LYS A 213 -10.44 12.04 12.37
CA LYS A 213 -11.50 12.17 13.37
C LYS A 213 -11.03 11.79 14.78
N ASN A 214 -10.20 10.75 14.88
CA ASN A 214 -9.73 10.22 16.15
C ASN A 214 -8.43 10.89 16.64
N HIS A 215 -7.74 11.64 15.78
CA HIS A 215 -6.44 12.27 16.04
C HIS A 215 -5.30 11.28 16.34
N TYR A 216 -5.43 10.02 15.91
CA TYR A 216 -4.38 9.01 16.02
C TYR A 216 -4.44 8.00 14.88
N PHE A 217 -3.31 7.34 14.66
CA PHE A 217 -3.10 6.29 13.68
C PHE A 217 -2.84 4.95 14.40
N ASP A 218 -3.69 3.95 14.14
CA ASP A 218 -3.58 2.61 14.73
C ASP A 218 -2.51 1.78 14.02
N LEU A 219 -1.29 1.72 14.56
CA LEU A 219 -0.24 0.84 14.05
C LEU A 219 -0.32 -0.56 14.65
N LYS A 220 -0.54 -1.58 13.82
CA LYS A 220 -0.49 -2.98 14.25
C LYS A 220 0.89 -3.34 14.82
N ARG A 221 0.93 -4.25 15.81
CA ARG A 221 2.17 -4.77 16.42
C ARG A 221 3.24 -5.20 15.40
N GLY A 222 2.84 -5.77 14.27
CA GLY A 222 3.77 -6.15 13.19
C GLY A 222 4.58 -4.95 12.69
N LYS A 223 3.92 -3.81 12.42
CA LYS A 223 4.55 -2.57 11.96
C LYS A 223 5.47 -1.96 13.02
N ILE A 224 5.07 -2.00 14.29
CA ILE A 224 5.96 -1.62 15.40
C ILE A 224 7.21 -2.51 15.44
N GLY A 225 7.07 -3.81 15.20
CA GLY A 225 8.21 -4.72 15.04
C GLY A 225 9.13 -4.34 13.88
N HIS A 226 8.60 -3.86 12.77
CA HIS A 226 9.41 -3.38 11.64
C HIS A 226 10.19 -2.12 11.97
N PHE A 227 9.56 -1.17 12.67
CA PHE A 227 10.25 0.00 13.22
C PHE A 227 11.39 -0.39 14.17
N GLN A 228 11.14 -1.31 15.12
CA GLN A 228 12.15 -1.79 16.07
C GLN A 228 13.35 -2.44 15.37
N ASN A 229 13.10 -3.18 14.29
CA ASN A 229 14.13 -3.89 13.53
C ASN A 229 14.77 -3.03 12.43
N LYS A 230 14.44 -1.74 12.33
CA LYS A 230 14.88 -0.83 11.25
C LYS A 230 14.54 -1.35 9.85
N ALA A 231 13.46 -2.13 9.74
CA ALA A 231 12.92 -2.59 8.47
C ALA A 231 11.93 -1.57 7.87
N LEU A 232 11.57 -0.54 8.63
CA LEU A 232 10.72 0.58 8.21
C LEU A 232 11.22 1.85 8.89
N ASP A 233 11.12 2.99 8.20
CA ASP A 233 11.55 4.29 8.73
C ASP A 233 10.37 5.26 8.88
N TRP A 234 9.44 5.23 7.92
CA TRP A 234 8.26 6.08 7.91
C TRP A 234 7.00 5.32 7.52
N VAL A 235 5.86 5.79 8.01
CA VAL A 235 4.56 5.49 7.43
C VAL A 235 3.95 6.77 6.89
N LEU A 236 3.57 6.76 5.61
CA LEU A 236 2.74 7.78 5.00
C LEU A 236 1.28 7.35 5.08
N ALA A 237 0.46 8.09 5.81
CA ALA A 237 -0.96 7.83 5.96
C ALA A 237 -1.76 8.86 5.15
N PHE A 238 -2.58 8.40 4.21
CA PHE A 238 -3.44 9.23 3.37
C PHE A 238 -4.91 9.06 3.75
N ASP A 239 -5.51 10.14 4.24
CA ASP A 239 -6.94 10.26 4.45
C ASP A 239 -7.60 10.81 3.17
N VAL A 240 -8.30 9.95 2.45
CA VAL A 240 -8.92 10.27 1.16
C VAL A 240 -10.07 11.27 1.31
N VAL A 241 -10.84 11.16 2.40
CA VAL A 241 -12.04 11.99 2.62
C VAL A 241 -11.66 13.42 2.88
N ASN A 242 -10.69 13.62 3.77
CA ASN A 242 -10.23 14.95 4.15
C ASN A 242 -9.05 15.43 3.28
N GLN A 243 -8.53 14.57 2.41
CA GLN A 243 -7.35 14.81 1.57
C GLN A 243 -6.10 15.18 2.38
N ASN A 244 -6.00 14.61 3.58
CA ASN A 244 -4.91 14.87 4.50
C ASN A 244 -3.85 13.79 4.35
N LEU A 245 -2.58 14.21 4.32
CA LEU A 245 -1.44 13.30 4.46
C LEU A 245 -0.85 13.48 5.84
N TYR A 246 -0.52 12.38 6.48
CA TYR A 246 0.19 12.35 7.75
C TYR A 246 1.44 11.51 7.58
N LEU A 247 2.50 11.92 8.24
CA LEU A 247 3.77 11.21 8.21
C LEU A 247 4.11 10.80 9.65
N VAL A 248 4.25 9.49 9.86
CA VAL A 248 4.60 8.91 11.16
C VAL A 248 6.02 8.40 11.08
N SER A 249 6.93 8.98 11.87
CA SER A 249 8.30 8.48 11.96
C SER A 249 8.39 7.24 12.82
N ARG A 250 9.49 6.49 12.66
CA ARG A 250 9.90 5.46 13.61
C ARG A 250 9.96 6.01 15.03
N GLU A 251 10.53 7.20 15.22
CA GLU A 251 10.70 7.83 16.53
C GLU A 251 9.36 8.13 17.21
N ASP A 252 8.36 8.57 16.44
CA ASP A 252 7.00 8.83 16.95
C ASP A 252 6.28 7.54 17.36
N ALA A 253 6.53 6.45 16.62
CA ALA A 253 5.86 5.17 16.86
C ALA A 253 6.50 4.33 17.98
N LEU A 254 7.82 4.45 18.19
CA LEU A 254 8.53 3.67 19.19
C LEU A 254 8.27 4.21 20.60
N GLY A 255 8.04 3.28 21.54
CA GLY A 255 7.78 3.60 22.95
C GLY A 255 6.30 3.75 23.31
N ILE A 256 5.41 3.74 22.31
CA ILE A 256 3.96 3.69 22.55
C ILE A 256 3.54 2.29 23.00
N GLU A 257 2.74 2.23 24.06
CA GLU A 257 2.22 0.98 24.60
C GLU A 257 1.27 0.30 23.61
N LEU A 258 1.45 -1.01 23.42
CA LEU A 258 0.56 -1.81 22.61
C LEU A 258 -0.69 -2.18 23.41
N THR A 259 -1.85 -1.80 22.90
CA THR A 259 -3.15 -2.11 23.51
C THR A 259 -4.01 -2.95 22.56
N PRO A 260 -4.87 -3.85 23.06
CA PRO A 260 -5.81 -4.57 22.20
C PRO A 260 -6.82 -3.61 21.57
N ASN A 261 -6.98 -3.67 20.24
CA ASN A 261 -7.98 -2.88 19.51
C ASN A 261 -9.22 -3.73 19.19
N PRO A 262 -10.38 -3.49 19.85
CA PRO A 262 -11.59 -4.28 19.61
C PRO A 262 -12.13 -4.18 18.18
N ALA A 263 -11.92 -3.05 17.50
CA ALA A 263 -12.35 -2.85 16.12
C ALA A 263 -11.55 -3.70 15.13
N MET A 264 -10.36 -4.16 15.52
CA MET A 264 -9.51 -5.08 14.76
C MET A 264 -9.46 -6.48 15.40
N GLY A 265 -10.54 -6.92 16.03
CA GLY A 265 -10.60 -8.27 16.62
C GLY A 265 -9.62 -8.48 17.79
N ASN A 266 -9.32 -7.43 18.55
CA ASN A 266 -8.34 -7.40 19.65
C ASN A 266 -6.87 -7.60 19.21
N VAL A 267 -6.55 -7.34 17.94
CA VAL A 267 -5.16 -7.21 17.50
C VAL A 267 -4.49 -6.09 18.30
N LEU A 268 -3.24 -6.32 18.74
CA LEU A 268 -2.46 -5.33 19.46
C LEU A 268 -2.05 -4.19 18.52
N THR A 269 -2.39 -2.96 18.88
CA THR A 269 -2.04 -1.74 18.16
C THR A 269 -1.38 -0.70 19.07
N ALA A 270 -0.55 0.16 18.47
CA ALA A 270 -0.06 1.39 19.08
C ALA A 270 -0.85 2.55 18.47
N ASN A 271 -1.45 3.39 19.32
CA ASN A 271 -2.23 4.55 18.88
C ASN A 271 -1.29 5.75 18.75
N VAL A 272 -0.69 5.92 17.58
CA VAL A 272 0.29 6.98 17.35
C VAL A 272 -0.44 8.31 17.14
N PRO A 273 -0.22 9.35 17.97
CA PRO A 273 -0.87 10.63 17.80
C PRO A 273 -0.56 11.26 16.43
N LEU A 274 -1.58 11.79 15.77
CA LEU A 274 -1.38 12.59 14.57
C LEU A 274 -1.09 14.03 14.99
N THR A 275 0.07 14.55 14.59
CA THR A 275 0.53 15.89 14.98
C THR A 275 0.12 16.93 13.95
N GLU A 276 0.53 16.75 12.69
CA GLU A 276 0.30 17.71 11.61
C GLU A 276 0.00 17.04 10.27
N THR A 277 -0.83 17.70 9.47
CA THR A 277 -1.02 17.35 8.07
C THR A 277 0.17 17.85 7.26
N ILE A 278 0.72 17.01 6.39
CA ILE A 278 1.78 17.38 5.47
C ILE A 278 1.20 17.70 4.09
N GLN A 279 1.75 18.72 3.44
CA GLN A 279 1.52 18.92 2.02
C GLN A 279 2.47 17.99 1.24
N LEU A 280 1.97 17.39 0.16
CA LEU A 280 2.75 16.40 -0.59
C LEU A 280 4.08 16.98 -1.13
N GLU A 281 4.09 18.26 -1.51
CA GLU A 281 5.30 18.97 -1.97
C GLU A 281 6.40 19.07 -0.92
N ASN A 282 6.05 18.94 0.37
CA ASN A 282 6.98 19.04 1.50
C ASN A 282 7.40 17.65 2.03
N ILE A 283 6.95 16.56 1.40
CA ILE A 283 7.18 15.21 1.91
C ILE A 283 8.68 14.88 1.99
N PHE A 284 9.45 15.24 0.98
CA PHE A 284 10.90 14.97 0.94
C PHE A 284 11.68 15.82 1.92
N GLU A 285 11.29 17.09 2.12
CA GLU A 285 11.92 17.95 3.11
C GLU A 285 11.75 17.35 4.52
N ARG A 286 10.57 16.77 4.81
CA ARG A 286 10.30 16.11 6.10
C ARG A 286 11.05 14.80 6.26
N ILE A 287 11.01 13.94 5.24
CA ILE A 287 11.67 12.62 5.26
C ILE A 287 13.18 12.76 5.35
N ILE A 288 13.77 13.65 4.54
CA ILE A 288 15.22 13.83 4.46
C ILE A 288 15.74 14.68 5.62
N GLY A 289 15.01 15.72 6.03
CA GLY A 289 15.43 16.57 7.15
C GLY A 289 15.44 15.86 8.52
N GLY A 290 14.83 14.67 8.61
CA GLY A 290 14.92 13.80 9.79
C GLY A 290 16.16 12.90 9.84
N TYR A 291 16.99 12.87 8.78
CA TYR A 291 18.19 12.04 8.62
C TYR A 291 19.45 12.91 8.48
#